data_AF-A0A7F8Q109-F1
#
_entry.id   AF-A0A7F8Q109-F1
#
_cell.length_a   1.000
_cell.length_b   1.000
_cell.length_c   1.000
_cell.angle_alpha   90.00
_cell.angle_beta   90.00
_cell.angle_gamma   90.00
#
_symmetry.space_group_name_H-M   'P 1'
#
loop_
_entity.id
_entity.type
_entity.pdbx_description
1 polymer ?
#
loop_
_entity_poly.entity_id
_entity_poly.type
_entity_poly.pdbx_seq_one_letter_code
_entity_poly.pdbx_strand_id
1 'polypeptide(L)'
;MMEWHGLAWGHGPVAFPVPTSWEPSLSTCTHPKVTLRGISLLQIQIGCHTDDLTRASKLFRGPLVINRCCLDKPTKSITCLWGGLLYIIVPQSSKLGSVPVTVKGAVHAPYYKLGETSQEEWKRRIQENPGPWGELATDNIILTVPTANLRTLENPEPLLRLWDEVMQAVARLGAEPFPLRLPQRIVADVQISVGWMHAGYPIMCHLESVQELINEKLIRTKGLWGPVHELGRNQQRQEWEFPPHTTEATCNLWCVYVHETVLGIPRGRANIALWPPVREKRVRIYLGKGPNVKNWNAWTALETYLQLQEAFGWEPFIRLFTEYRNQTNLPTDNVDKMNLWVKMFSHQVQKNLAPFFEAWAWPIQKEVATSLAYLPEWKENIMKLYLLTQMPH
;
A
#
# COMPACT_ATOMS: atom_id res chain seq x y z
N MET A 1 -12.11 -12.46 33.30
CA MET A 1 -11.03 -13.37 32.87
C MET A 1 -11.39 -13.77 31.45
N MET A 2 -10.53 -13.57 30.47
CA MET A 2 -10.82 -14.01 29.10
C MET A 2 -9.61 -14.72 28.51
N GLU A 3 -9.84 -15.94 28.03
CA GLU A 3 -8.95 -16.71 27.17
C GLU A 3 -9.28 -16.37 25.72
N TRP A 4 -8.26 -16.23 24.88
CA TRP A 4 -8.39 -15.97 23.45
C TRP A 4 -7.56 -17.00 22.68
N HIS A 5 -8.11 -17.53 21.58
CA HIS A 5 -7.46 -18.50 20.68
C HIS A 5 -7.43 -17.92 19.26
N GLY A 6 -6.24 -17.60 18.74
CA GLY A 6 -5.99 -17.19 17.35
C GLY A 6 -4.99 -18.11 16.64
N LEU A 7 -5.14 -18.29 15.33
CA LEU A 7 -4.36 -19.23 14.48
C LEU A 7 -3.65 -18.48 13.34
N ALA A 8 -2.37 -18.81 13.08
CA ALA A 8 -1.68 -18.43 11.84
C ALA A 8 -0.59 -19.46 11.44
N TRP A 9 -0.50 -19.74 10.13
CA TRP A 9 0.36 -20.75 9.48
C TRP A 9 1.65 -20.16 8.89
N GLY A 10 2.70 -20.97 8.69
CA GLY A 10 4.03 -20.55 8.22
C GLY A 10 4.56 -21.24 6.96
N HIS A 11 5.66 -20.70 6.39
CA HIS A 11 6.88 -21.34 5.80
C HIS A 11 7.52 -20.56 4.62
N GLY A 12 8.87 -20.45 4.60
CA GLY A 12 9.74 -20.34 3.39
C GLY A 12 10.34 -18.97 3.01
N PRO A 13 11.56 -18.85 2.41
CA PRO A 13 12.47 -17.71 2.65
C PRO A 13 12.78 -16.75 1.46
N VAL A 14 13.34 -15.59 1.83
CA VAL A 14 14.15 -14.56 1.11
C VAL A 14 13.45 -13.49 0.25
N ALA A 15 13.35 -12.28 0.83
CA ALA A 15 13.90 -10.99 0.37
C ALA A 15 13.31 -9.90 1.30
N PHE A 16 14.14 -9.02 1.89
CA PHE A 16 13.71 -8.09 2.94
C PHE A 16 12.55 -7.19 2.47
N PRO A 17 11.42 -7.23 3.18
CA PRO A 17 11.08 -6.15 4.08
C PRO A 17 10.60 -6.66 5.46
N VAL A 18 10.79 -5.83 6.49
CA VAL A 18 10.16 -5.95 7.82
C VAL A 18 8.66 -6.25 7.58
N PRO A 19 7.99 -7.24 8.23
CA PRO A 19 7.55 -7.03 9.61
C PRO A 19 7.27 -8.25 10.52
N THR A 20 7.21 -7.93 11.81
CA THR A 20 6.48 -8.68 12.85
C THR A 20 4.97 -8.67 12.58
N SER A 21 4.24 -9.77 12.80
CA SER A 21 2.77 -9.78 12.65
C SER A 21 2.09 -9.11 13.85
N TRP A 22 0.98 -8.41 13.65
CA TRP A 22 0.22 -7.78 14.72
C TRP A 22 -1.15 -8.43 14.78
N GLU A 23 -1.38 -9.24 15.80
CA GLU A 23 -2.72 -9.74 16.11
C GLU A 23 -3.39 -8.77 17.09
N PRO A 24 -4.59 -8.24 16.78
CA PRO A 24 -5.32 -7.43 17.73
C PRO A 24 -5.73 -8.31 18.90
N SER A 25 -5.41 -7.90 20.12
CA SER A 25 -6.25 -8.28 21.25
C SER A 25 -7.38 -7.26 21.30
N LEU A 26 -8.62 -7.71 21.44
CA LEU A 26 -9.85 -6.91 21.36
C LEU A 26 -10.05 -5.89 22.49
N SER A 27 -9.00 -5.19 22.90
CA SER A 27 -9.01 -4.40 24.10
C SER A 27 -8.30 -3.06 23.96
N THR A 28 -8.97 -2.01 24.44
CA THR A 28 -8.45 -0.66 24.67
C THR A 28 -8.11 -0.52 26.15
N CYS A 29 -6.95 0.06 26.46
CA CYS A 29 -6.55 0.28 27.86
C CYS A 29 -7.18 1.57 28.40
N THR A 30 -8.07 1.47 29.38
CA THR A 30 -8.57 2.61 30.18
C THR A 30 -7.89 2.73 31.55
N HIS A 31 -7.16 1.69 31.98
CA HIS A 31 -6.37 1.68 33.21
C HIS A 31 -4.87 1.68 32.91
N PRO A 32 -4.04 2.26 33.80
CA PRO A 32 -2.61 2.42 33.55
C PRO A 32 -1.83 1.10 33.62
N LYS A 33 -2.45 -0.07 33.74
CA LYS A 33 -1.72 -1.34 33.89
C LYS A 33 -2.53 -2.50 33.31
N VAL A 34 -2.01 -3.11 32.25
CA VAL A 34 -2.53 -4.34 31.66
C VAL A 34 -1.58 -5.48 31.90
N THR A 35 -2.08 -6.60 32.42
CA THR A 35 -1.29 -7.79 32.68
C THR A 35 -1.56 -8.86 31.63
N LEU A 36 -0.50 -9.36 30.99
CA LEU A 36 -0.53 -10.36 29.92
C LEU A 36 0.21 -11.64 30.31
N ARG A 37 -0.33 -12.81 29.95
CA ARG A 37 0.30 -14.13 30.16
C ARG A 37 0.70 -14.76 28.81
N GLY A 38 1.96 -15.13 28.58
CA GLY A 38 2.43 -15.71 27.29
C GLY A 38 3.93 -16.05 27.20
N ILE A 39 4.43 -16.34 26.00
CA ILE A 39 5.80 -16.88 25.72
C ILE A 39 6.81 -15.76 25.43
N SER A 40 8.07 -15.95 25.85
CA SER A 40 9.21 -14.99 25.87
C SER A 40 9.61 -14.33 24.55
N LEU A 41 9.01 -14.72 23.43
CA LEU A 41 9.35 -14.24 22.08
C LEU A 41 8.38 -13.20 21.54
N LEU A 42 7.25 -12.95 22.21
CA LEU A 42 6.25 -11.98 21.73
C LEU A 42 6.60 -10.55 22.15
N GLN A 43 6.21 -9.57 21.34
CA GLN A 43 6.18 -8.17 21.72
C GLN A 43 4.72 -7.74 21.94
N ILE A 44 4.53 -6.77 22.81
CA ILE A 44 3.23 -6.18 23.11
C ILE A 44 3.33 -4.71 22.77
N GLN A 45 2.32 -4.19 22.09
CA GLN A 45 2.18 -2.75 21.87
C GLN A 45 0.80 -2.26 22.33
N ILE A 46 0.78 -1.10 22.98
CA ILE A 46 -0.43 -0.31 23.21
C ILE A 46 -0.35 0.95 22.36
N GLY A 47 -1.41 1.24 21.60
CA GLY A 47 -1.52 2.37 20.67
C GLY A 47 -1.28 1.95 19.22
N CYS A 48 -2.03 2.55 18.29
CA CYS A 48 -1.96 2.27 16.85
C CYS A 48 -1.18 3.31 16.04
N HIS A 49 -1.05 4.53 16.56
CA HIS A 49 -0.42 5.66 15.86
C HIS A 49 1.10 5.60 15.98
N THR A 50 1.78 5.04 14.99
CA THR A 50 3.24 4.77 15.04
C THR A 50 4.12 5.98 14.81
N ASP A 51 3.54 7.11 14.38
CA ASP A 51 4.29 8.30 14.03
C ASP A 51 4.90 9.02 15.23
N ASP A 52 6.21 9.28 15.12
CA ASP A 52 6.99 10.12 16.02
C ASP A 52 6.93 11.57 15.58
N LEU A 53 6.24 12.39 16.37
CA LEU A 53 6.07 13.83 16.09
C LEU A 53 7.03 14.71 16.91
N THR A 54 8.09 14.16 17.52
CA THR A 54 9.05 14.94 18.33
C THR A 54 9.69 16.10 17.58
N ARG A 55 9.78 16.02 16.25
CA ARG A 55 10.33 17.06 15.37
C ARG A 55 9.28 18.03 14.81
N ALA A 56 8.01 17.85 15.14
CA ALA A 56 6.95 18.72 14.66
C ALA A 56 7.02 20.10 15.34
N SER A 57 6.87 21.16 14.55
CA SER A 57 6.85 22.54 15.07
C SER A 57 5.59 22.85 15.90
N LYS A 58 4.51 22.09 15.67
CA LYS A 58 3.24 22.19 16.40
C LYS A 58 2.71 20.78 16.67
N LEU A 59 2.16 20.56 17.86
CA LEU A 59 1.60 19.28 18.28
C LEU A 59 0.08 19.39 18.51
N PHE A 60 -0.66 18.44 17.96
CA PHE A 60 -2.10 18.23 18.16
C PHE A 60 -2.39 16.96 18.98
N ARG A 61 -1.37 16.13 19.20
CA ARG A 61 -1.36 15.02 20.16
C ARG A 61 0.02 14.86 20.77
N GLY A 62 0.16 13.97 21.75
CA GLY A 62 1.46 13.58 22.29
C GLY A 62 2.41 13.14 21.16
N PRO A 63 3.71 13.45 21.23
CA PRO A 63 4.63 13.20 20.13
C PRO A 63 4.85 11.70 19.88
N LEU A 64 4.88 10.92 20.96
CA LEU A 64 4.93 9.46 20.95
C LEU A 64 3.77 8.93 21.80
N VAL A 65 2.84 8.22 21.16
CA VAL A 65 1.62 7.70 21.81
C VAL A 65 1.53 6.17 21.79
N ILE A 66 2.64 5.51 21.48
CA ILE A 66 2.78 4.06 21.56
C ILE A 66 3.65 3.67 22.74
N ASN A 67 3.32 2.57 23.40
CA ASN A 67 4.27 1.88 24.28
C ASN A 67 4.43 0.43 23.79
N ARG A 68 5.68 0.00 23.58
CA ARG A 68 6.03 -1.34 23.13
C ARG A 68 7.01 -1.99 24.10
N CYS A 69 6.78 -3.25 24.46
CA CYS A 69 7.71 -4.02 25.26
C CYS A 69 7.69 -5.51 24.90
N CYS A 70 8.81 -6.22 25.08
CA CYS A 70 8.85 -7.67 24.95
C CYS A 70 8.07 -8.34 26.09
N LEU A 71 7.34 -9.43 25.82
CA LEU A 71 6.74 -10.30 26.81
C LEU A 71 7.79 -11.28 27.35
N ASP A 72 8.80 -10.76 28.03
CA ASP A 72 9.96 -11.50 28.57
C ASP A 72 9.65 -12.42 29.76
N LYS A 73 8.43 -12.35 30.31
CA LYS A 73 7.98 -13.12 31.46
C LYS A 73 6.61 -13.74 31.17
N PRO A 74 6.29 -14.89 31.78
CA PRO A 74 4.96 -15.47 31.68
C PRO A 74 3.86 -14.55 32.16
N THR A 75 4.14 -13.51 32.94
CA THR A 75 3.16 -12.50 33.32
C THR A 75 3.83 -11.14 33.31
N LYS A 76 3.35 -10.23 32.47
CA LYS A 76 3.92 -8.88 32.34
C LYS A 76 2.86 -7.82 32.44
N SER A 77 3.13 -6.79 33.23
CA SER A 77 2.30 -5.60 33.29
C SER A 77 2.88 -4.50 32.39
N ILE A 78 2.06 -3.98 31.47
CA ILE A 78 2.40 -2.87 30.57
C ILE A 78 1.46 -1.69 30.85
N THR A 79 1.98 -0.48 30.74
CA THR A 79 1.28 0.77 31.04
C THR A 79 1.37 1.68 29.80
N CYS A 80 0.33 2.44 29.45
CA CYS A 80 0.45 3.47 28.42
C CYS A 80 -0.34 4.69 28.88
N LEU A 81 0.32 5.84 29.00
CA LEU A 81 -0.30 7.08 29.48
C LEU A 81 -1.56 7.44 28.68
N TRP A 82 -1.49 7.22 27.37
CA TRP A 82 -2.54 7.58 26.40
C TRP A 82 -3.59 6.49 26.22
N GLY A 83 -3.37 5.29 26.76
CA GLY A 83 -4.11 4.09 26.38
C GLY A 83 -3.92 3.76 24.90
N GLY A 84 -4.88 3.04 24.33
CA GLY A 84 -4.89 2.63 22.92
C GLY A 84 -5.24 1.16 22.73
N LEU A 85 -5.40 0.77 21.46
CA LEU A 85 -5.57 -0.63 21.05
C LEU A 85 -4.34 -1.45 21.44
N LEU A 86 -4.57 -2.68 21.88
CA LEU A 86 -3.52 -3.60 22.30
C LEU A 86 -3.23 -4.62 21.20
N TYR A 87 -1.96 -4.69 20.82
CA TYR A 87 -1.45 -5.54 19.76
C TYR A 87 -0.42 -6.53 20.29
N ILE A 88 -0.54 -7.77 19.83
CA ILE A 88 0.47 -8.81 20.03
C ILE A 88 1.30 -8.86 18.75
N ILE A 89 2.57 -8.53 18.92
CA ILE A 89 3.54 -8.44 17.85
C ILE A 89 4.37 -9.75 17.83
N VAL A 90 4.17 -10.58 16.82
CA VAL A 90 4.89 -11.85 16.68
C VAL A 90 6.10 -11.66 15.77
N PRO A 91 7.32 -12.06 16.20
CA PRO A 91 8.51 -12.02 15.35
C PRO A 91 8.33 -12.81 14.04
N GLN A 92 8.96 -12.30 12.99
CA GLN A 92 9.07 -13.02 11.73
C GLN A 92 9.69 -14.40 11.96
N SER A 93 9.21 -15.40 11.23
CA SER A 93 9.67 -16.81 11.32
C SER A 93 9.41 -17.50 12.67
N SER A 94 8.57 -16.91 13.51
CA SER A 94 8.08 -17.58 14.73
C SER A 94 7.35 -18.89 14.37
N LYS A 95 7.69 -19.96 15.09
CA LYS A 95 7.05 -21.29 14.97
C LYS A 95 6.14 -21.60 16.17
N LEU A 96 5.71 -20.58 16.89
CA LEU A 96 4.97 -20.73 18.16
C LEU A 96 3.59 -21.37 17.98
N GLY A 97 3.02 -21.33 16.77
CA GLY A 97 1.63 -21.75 16.55
C GLY A 97 0.65 -20.86 17.32
N SER A 98 -0.48 -21.44 17.74
CA SER A 98 -1.46 -20.74 18.57
C SER A 98 -0.96 -20.64 20.02
N VAL A 99 -0.94 -19.42 20.56
CA VAL A 99 -0.54 -19.15 21.95
C VAL A 99 -1.71 -18.49 22.67
N PRO A 100 -2.27 -19.10 23.73
CA PRO A 100 -3.32 -18.45 24.51
C PRO A 100 -2.74 -17.26 25.26
N VAL A 101 -3.37 -16.10 25.11
CA VAL A 101 -2.99 -14.86 25.82
C VAL A 101 -4.18 -14.35 26.61
N THR A 102 -3.98 -14.16 27.92
CA THR A 102 -4.98 -13.57 28.81
C THR A 102 -4.66 -12.11 29.07
N VAL A 103 -5.59 -11.22 28.77
CA VAL A 103 -5.49 -9.77 29.06
C VAL A 103 -6.34 -9.43 30.28
N LYS A 104 -5.78 -8.72 31.27
CA LYS A 104 -6.52 -8.16 32.42
C LYS A 104 -6.32 -6.65 32.51
N GLY A 105 -7.39 -5.90 32.79
CA GLY A 105 -7.34 -4.44 33.00
C GLY A 105 -7.63 -3.59 31.75
N ALA A 106 -8.11 -4.21 30.68
CA ALA A 106 -8.48 -3.53 29.44
C ALA A 106 -10.00 -3.64 29.18
N VAL A 107 -10.56 -2.70 28.42
CA VAL A 107 -11.97 -2.67 28.00
C VAL A 107 -12.10 -3.03 26.53
N HIS A 108 -13.26 -3.49 26.07
CA HIS A 108 -13.38 -3.90 24.67
C HIS A 108 -13.37 -2.73 23.68
N ALA A 109 -12.75 -2.94 22.53
CA ALA A 109 -12.84 -2.05 21.37
C ALA A 109 -13.83 -2.62 20.34
N PRO A 110 -14.54 -1.79 19.56
CA PRO A 110 -15.31 -2.26 18.43
C PRO A 110 -14.40 -2.96 17.41
N TYR A 111 -14.78 -4.17 17.02
CA TYR A 111 -14.05 -4.97 16.04
C TYR A 111 -15.01 -5.76 15.18
N TYR A 112 -14.86 -5.61 13.87
CA TYR A 112 -15.54 -6.41 12.87
C TYR A 112 -14.50 -7.13 12.02
N LYS A 113 -14.59 -8.45 11.93
CA LYS A 113 -13.84 -9.24 10.95
C LYS A 113 -14.77 -9.89 9.95
N LEU A 114 -14.52 -9.66 8.67
CA LEU A 114 -15.26 -10.24 7.56
C LEU A 114 -15.23 -11.78 7.64
N GLY A 115 -16.40 -12.42 7.50
CA GLY A 115 -16.54 -13.88 7.59
C GLY A 115 -16.60 -14.44 9.02
N GLU A 116 -16.22 -13.67 10.04
CA GLU A 116 -16.25 -14.11 11.45
C GLU A 116 -17.30 -13.37 12.30
N THR A 117 -17.52 -12.07 12.05
CA THR A 117 -18.44 -11.25 12.83
C THR A 117 -19.78 -11.11 12.13
N SER A 118 -20.88 -11.58 12.74
CA SER A 118 -22.22 -11.40 12.17
C SER A 118 -22.70 -9.95 12.27
N GLN A 119 -23.76 -9.60 11.53
CA GLN A 119 -24.33 -8.26 11.60
C GLN A 119 -24.97 -7.96 12.96
N GLU A 120 -25.60 -8.93 13.59
CA GLU A 120 -26.18 -8.83 14.93
C GLU A 120 -25.09 -8.63 15.98
N GLU A 121 -24.00 -9.39 15.86
CA GLU A 121 -22.81 -9.26 16.71
C GLU A 121 -22.21 -7.86 16.58
N TRP A 122 -22.10 -7.34 15.34
CA TRP A 122 -21.62 -5.99 15.09
C TRP A 122 -22.48 -4.92 15.77
N LYS A 123 -23.80 -4.97 15.56
CA LYS A 123 -24.76 -4.03 16.16
C LYS A 123 -24.66 -4.01 17.68
N ARG A 124 -24.43 -5.17 18.30
CA ARG A 124 -24.22 -5.28 19.74
C ARG A 124 -22.87 -4.69 20.16
N ARG A 125 -21.77 -5.14 19.54
CA ARG A 125 -20.39 -4.70 19.87
C ARG A 125 -20.20 -3.19 19.72
N ILE A 126 -20.77 -2.58 18.69
CA ILE A 126 -20.58 -1.14 18.45
C ILE A 126 -21.27 -0.25 19.51
N GLN A 127 -22.27 -0.80 20.22
CA GLN A 127 -22.95 -0.15 21.34
C GLN A 127 -22.26 -0.45 22.67
N GLU A 128 -21.87 -1.71 22.89
CA GLU A 128 -21.35 -2.20 24.19
C GLU A 128 -19.86 -1.94 24.39
N ASN A 129 -19.05 -1.88 23.33
CA ASN A 129 -17.60 -1.75 23.44
C ASN A 129 -17.18 -0.27 23.50
N PRO A 130 -16.67 0.23 24.64
CA PRO A 130 -16.46 1.66 24.87
C PRO A 130 -15.15 2.21 24.29
N GLY A 131 -14.30 1.37 23.68
CA GLY A 131 -13.01 1.81 23.14
C GLY A 131 -13.15 2.99 22.18
N PRO A 132 -12.30 4.04 22.28
CA PRO A 132 -12.39 5.23 21.42
C PRO A 132 -11.98 4.98 19.96
N TRP A 133 -11.25 3.89 19.73
CA TRP A 133 -10.81 3.41 18.42
C TRP A 133 -11.30 1.98 18.23
N GLY A 134 -11.58 1.62 16.98
CA GLY A 134 -11.95 0.27 16.59
C GLY A 134 -11.33 -0.12 15.25
N GLU A 135 -11.51 -1.39 14.89
CA GLU A 135 -10.95 -1.94 13.66
C GLU A 135 -12.01 -2.67 12.81
N LEU A 136 -11.94 -2.46 11.50
CA LEU A 136 -12.62 -3.26 10.48
C LEU A 136 -11.56 -4.07 9.74
N ALA A 137 -11.73 -5.39 9.65
CA ALA A 137 -10.69 -6.29 9.16
C ALA A 137 -11.20 -7.28 8.12
N THR A 138 -10.37 -7.51 7.10
CA THR A 138 -10.36 -8.73 6.29
C THR A 138 -9.06 -9.49 6.58
N ASP A 139 -8.84 -10.61 5.90
CA ASP A 139 -7.54 -11.32 5.97
C ASP A 139 -6.41 -10.53 5.27
N ASN A 140 -6.74 -9.52 4.45
CA ASN A 140 -5.78 -8.79 3.62
C ASN A 140 -5.60 -7.31 4.01
N ILE A 141 -6.55 -6.73 4.74
CA ILE A 141 -6.44 -5.34 5.20
C ILE A 141 -7.18 -5.10 6.52
N ILE A 142 -6.63 -4.22 7.36
CA ILE A 142 -7.23 -3.75 8.61
C ILE A 142 -7.27 -2.23 8.59
N LEU A 143 -8.46 -1.67 8.83
CA LEU A 143 -8.72 -0.24 8.92
C LEU A 143 -8.95 0.13 10.37
N THR A 144 -8.10 1.00 10.93
CA THR A 144 -8.20 1.49 12.30
C THR A 144 -8.68 2.94 12.27
N VAL A 145 -9.89 3.17 12.76
CA VAL A 145 -10.55 4.48 12.73
C VAL A 145 -11.27 4.78 14.06
N PRO A 146 -11.67 6.04 14.33
CA PRO A 146 -12.40 6.35 15.56
C PRO A 146 -13.73 5.61 15.64
N THR A 147 -14.10 5.16 16.83
CA THR A 147 -15.38 4.48 17.10
C THR A 147 -16.59 5.35 16.74
N ALA A 148 -16.45 6.68 16.85
CA ALA A 148 -17.49 7.61 16.43
C ALA A 148 -17.86 7.45 14.94
N ASN A 149 -16.86 7.21 14.08
CA ASN A 149 -17.08 6.95 12.65
C ASN A 149 -17.67 5.56 12.43
N LEU A 150 -17.20 4.54 13.17
CA LEU A 150 -17.73 3.17 13.07
C LEU A 150 -19.20 3.06 13.46
N ARG A 151 -19.68 3.89 14.39
CA ARG A 151 -21.11 3.97 14.77
C ARG A 151 -22.03 4.38 13.62
N THR A 152 -21.48 4.99 12.57
CA THR A 152 -22.25 5.36 11.37
C THR A 152 -22.39 4.20 10.38
N LEU A 153 -21.70 3.09 10.61
CA LEU A 153 -21.66 1.94 9.70
C LEU A 153 -22.56 0.81 10.22
N GLU A 154 -23.76 0.68 9.67
CA GLU A 154 -24.74 -0.34 10.08
C GLU A 154 -24.36 -1.77 9.66
N ASN A 155 -23.75 -1.89 8.47
CA ASN A 155 -23.29 -3.16 7.92
C ASN A 155 -21.90 -2.98 7.26
N PRO A 156 -20.81 -3.43 7.92
CA PRO A 156 -19.46 -3.35 7.36
C PRO A 156 -19.18 -4.35 6.23
N GLU A 157 -20.02 -5.37 6.04
CA GLU A 157 -19.72 -6.48 5.13
C GLU A 157 -19.49 -6.05 3.66
N PRO A 158 -20.38 -5.27 3.01
CA PRO A 158 -20.20 -4.89 1.61
C PRO A 158 -18.95 -4.03 1.37
N LEU A 159 -18.67 -3.13 2.31
CA LEU A 159 -17.45 -2.31 2.33
C LEU A 159 -16.20 -3.20 2.38
N LEU A 160 -16.18 -4.18 3.28
CA LEU A 160 -15.00 -5.03 3.47
C LEU A 160 -14.81 -6.02 2.32
N ARG A 161 -15.89 -6.48 1.68
CA ARG A 161 -15.79 -7.23 0.43
C ARG A 161 -15.15 -6.39 -0.69
N LEU A 162 -15.55 -5.12 -0.82
CA LEU A 162 -14.93 -4.19 -1.75
C LEU A 162 -13.43 -4.00 -1.44
N TRP A 163 -13.06 -3.89 -0.16
CA TRP A 163 -11.65 -3.82 0.23
C TRP A 163 -10.86 -5.09 -0.11
N ASP A 164 -11.44 -6.28 0.04
CA ASP A 164 -10.79 -7.52 -0.41
C ASP A 164 -10.59 -7.56 -1.93
N GLU A 165 -11.56 -7.09 -2.72
CA GLU A 165 -11.40 -6.94 -4.18
C GLU A 165 -10.26 -5.96 -4.53
N VAL A 166 -10.19 -4.82 -3.82
CA VAL A 166 -9.09 -3.86 -3.96
C VAL A 166 -7.75 -4.50 -3.63
N MET A 167 -7.65 -5.22 -2.50
CA MET A 167 -6.41 -5.87 -2.08
C MET A 167 -5.98 -6.99 -3.03
N GLN A 168 -6.94 -7.75 -3.58
CA GLN A 168 -6.67 -8.74 -4.60
C GLN A 168 -6.12 -8.10 -5.88
N ALA A 169 -6.68 -6.97 -6.32
CA ALA A 169 -6.17 -6.21 -7.45
C ALA A 169 -4.76 -5.65 -7.19
N VAL A 170 -4.52 -5.12 -5.98
CA VAL A 170 -3.20 -4.62 -5.58
C VAL A 170 -2.16 -5.72 -5.62
N ALA A 171 -2.46 -6.88 -5.03
CA ALA A 171 -1.58 -8.05 -5.04
C ALA A 171 -1.34 -8.58 -6.46
N ARG A 172 -2.40 -8.68 -7.27
CA ARG A 172 -2.32 -9.16 -8.66
C ARG A 172 -1.41 -8.30 -9.50
N LEU A 173 -1.56 -6.97 -9.48
CA LEU A 173 -0.68 -6.09 -10.24
C LEU A 173 0.76 -6.23 -9.78
N GLY A 174 0.99 -6.27 -8.46
CA GLY A 174 2.33 -6.44 -7.90
C GLY A 174 2.93 -7.84 -8.05
N ALA A 175 2.20 -8.81 -8.59
CA ALA A 175 2.56 -10.23 -8.59
C ALA A 175 2.86 -10.78 -7.17
N GLU A 176 2.17 -10.27 -6.15
CA GLU A 176 2.23 -10.81 -4.79
C GLU A 176 1.32 -12.05 -4.67
N PRO A 177 1.74 -13.07 -3.89
CA PRO A 177 0.85 -14.13 -3.46
C PRO A 177 -0.39 -13.56 -2.74
N PHE A 178 -1.55 -14.14 -3.04
CA PHE A 178 -2.82 -13.78 -2.41
C PHE A 178 -3.53 -15.04 -1.90
N PRO A 179 -4.17 -15.02 -0.70
CA PRO A 179 -4.25 -13.90 0.25
C PRO A 179 -2.88 -13.48 0.78
N LEU A 180 -2.78 -12.22 1.21
CA LEU A 180 -1.53 -11.66 1.70
C LEU A 180 -1.08 -12.41 2.96
N ARG A 181 0.22 -12.69 3.07
CA ARG A 181 0.80 -13.29 4.27
C ARG A 181 0.54 -12.45 5.53
N LEU A 182 0.52 -11.13 5.36
CA LEU A 182 0.23 -10.16 6.41
C LEU A 182 -0.77 -9.13 5.85
N PRO A 183 -1.88 -8.86 6.55
CA PRO A 183 -2.83 -7.86 6.11
C PRO A 183 -2.16 -6.49 6.14
N GLN A 184 -2.40 -5.65 5.13
CA GLN A 184 -2.03 -4.24 5.18
C GLN A 184 -2.81 -3.53 6.30
N ARG A 185 -2.28 -2.43 6.82
CA ARG A 185 -2.95 -1.66 7.89
C ARG A 185 -3.04 -0.20 7.50
N ILE A 186 -4.20 0.41 7.67
CA ILE A 186 -4.42 1.85 7.52
C ILE A 186 -4.94 2.40 8.84
N VAL A 187 -4.24 3.37 9.42
CA VAL A 187 -4.59 4.02 10.68
C VAL A 187 -4.85 5.49 10.43
N ALA A 188 -6.04 5.96 10.84
CA ALA A 188 -6.33 7.38 10.87
C ALA A 188 -5.75 8.05 12.12
N ASP A 189 -5.28 9.28 12.00
CA ASP A 189 -4.68 10.05 13.08
C ASP A 189 -5.06 11.53 12.99
N VAL A 190 -5.12 12.22 14.12
CA VAL A 190 -5.32 13.68 14.16
C VAL A 190 -4.07 14.43 13.67
N GLN A 191 -2.90 13.79 13.73
CA GLN A 191 -1.66 14.35 13.23
C GLN A 191 -0.69 13.25 12.83
N ILE A 192 -0.27 13.29 11.56
CA ILE A 192 0.80 12.44 11.01
C ILE A 192 2.09 13.25 10.82
N SER A 193 3.19 12.54 10.63
CA SER A 193 4.55 13.04 10.55
C SER A 193 4.85 13.76 9.23
N VAL A 194 4.19 13.37 8.14
CA VAL A 194 4.40 13.93 6.81
C VAL A 194 3.17 13.82 5.93
N GLY A 195 2.94 14.85 5.11
CA GLY A 195 1.93 14.81 4.05
C GLY A 195 0.48 14.73 4.54
N TRP A 196 -0.38 14.23 3.67
CA TRP A 196 -1.80 13.97 3.96
C TRP A 196 -2.07 12.50 4.32
N MET A 197 -1.30 11.62 3.69
CA MET A 197 -1.22 10.19 3.95
C MET A 197 0.23 9.78 3.64
N HIS A 198 0.73 8.74 4.30
CA HIS A 198 2.00 8.13 3.90
C HIS A 198 2.03 6.62 4.12
N ALA A 199 2.78 5.97 3.24
CA ALA A 199 3.05 4.55 3.27
C ALA A 199 3.83 4.11 4.53
N GLY A 200 3.75 2.82 4.81
CA GLY A 200 4.33 2.21 5.99
C GLY A 200 3.53 0.97 6.43
N TYR A 201 3.88 0.49 7.62
CA TYR A 201 3.12 -0.55 8.30
C TYR A 201 2.93 -0.15 9.77
N PRO A 202 1.85 0.57 10.10
CA PRO A 202 0.70 0.92 9.24
C PRO A 202 0.97 2.05 8.23
N ILE A 203 0.09 2.15 7.21
CA ILE A 203 -0.16 3.39 6.46
C ILE A 203 -0.88 4.35 7.40
N MET A 204 -0.42 5.60 7.46
CA MET A 204 -1.01 6.64 8.31
C MET A 204 -1.73 7.68 7.46
N CYS A 205 -2.93 8.09 7.88
CA CYS A 205 -3.74 9.11 7.20
C CYS A 205 -4.34 10.10 8.20
N HIS A 206 -4.69 11.31 7.76
CA HIS A 206 -5.44 12.24 8.62
C HIS A 206 -6.88 11.76 8.86
N LEU A 207 -7.49 12.18 9.98
CA LEU A 207 -8.89 11.84 10.34
C LEU A 207 -9.91 12.19 9.26
N GLU A 208 -9.66 13.24 8.49
CA GLU A 208 -10.50 13.69 7.38
C GLU A 208 -10.61 12.63 6.27
N SER A 209 -9.62 11.75 6.13
CA SER A 209 -9.64 10.62 5.19
C SER A 209 -10.55 9.48 5.64
N VAL A 210 -11.04 9.43 6.89
CA VAL A 210 -11.81 8.28 7.39
C VAL A 210 -13.02 7.96 6.51
N GLN A 211 -13.74 8.96 6.01
CA GLN A 211 -14.90 8.72 5.14
C GLN A 211 -14.51 8.05 3.82
N GLU A 212 -13.33 8.35 3.28
CA GLU A 212 -12.83 7.70 2.07
C GLU A 212 -12.48 6.22 2.31
N LEU A 213 -12.21 5.84 3.56
CA LEU A 213 -11.90 4.46 3.94
C LEU A 213 -13.14 3.62 4.23
N ILE A 214 -14.16 4.21 4.86
CA ILE A 214 -15.30 3.44 5.42
C ILE A 214 -16.64 3.64 4.71
N ASN A 215 -16.70 4.46 3.66
CA ASN A 215 -17.93 4.73 2.94
C ASN A 215 -17.90 4.09 1.55
N GLU A 216 -18.48 2.89 1.42
CA GLU A 216 -18.50 2.12 0.17
C GLU A 216 -19.06 2.94 -1.00
N LYS A 217 -20.15 3.69 -0.77
CA LYS A 217 -20.77 4.53 -1.81
C LYS A 217 -19.80 5.63 -2.27
N LEU A 218 -19.07 6.25 -1.35
CA LEU A 218 -18.06 7.25 -1.69
C LEU A 218 -16.93 6.63 -2.52
N ILE A 219 -16.41 5.46 -2.10
CA ILE A 219 -15.37 4.73 -2.82
C ILE A 219 -15.80 4.42 -4.26
N ARG A 220 -17.01 3.88 -4.45
CA ARG A 220 -17.52 3.52 -5.78
C ARG A 220 -17.79 4.73 -6.68
N THR A 221 -18.08 5.91 -6.11
CA THR A 221 -18.48 7.10 -6.90
C THR A 221 -17.34 8.09 -7.12
N LYS A 222 -16.44 8.24 -6.16
CA LYS A 222 -15.32 9.20 -6.19
C LYS A 222 -13.96 8.55 -6.37
N GLY A 223 -13.85 7.26 -6.12
CA GLY A 223 -12.57 6.55 -6.14
C GLY A 223 -11.89 6.53 -4.78
N LEU A 224 -10.69 5.94 -4.76
CA LEU A 224 -9.89 5.63 -3.57
C LEU A 224 -8.41 5.97 -3.83
N TRP A 225 -8.14 7.11 -4.45
CA TRP A 225 -6.80 7.42 -4.96
C TRP A 225 -5.74 7.49 -3.85
N GLY A 226 -6.00 8.21 -2.76
CA GLY A 226 -5.03 8.38 -1.66
C GLY A 226 -4.63 7.04 -1.02
N PRO A 227 -5.58 6.25 -0.49
CA PRO A 227 -5.26 4.96 0.12
C PRO A 227 -4.60 3.97 -0.84
N VAL A 228 -5.06 3.91 -2.10
CA VAL A 228 -4.44 3.02 -3.09
C VAL A 228 -3.05 3.50 -3.51
N HIS A 229 -2.78 4.81 -3.48
CA HIS A 229 -1.44 5.36 -3.73
C HIS A 229 -0.46 4.82 -2.69
N GLU A 230 -0.79 4.88 -1.40
CA GLU A 230 0.08 4.37 -0.34
C GLU A 230 0.18 2.84 -0.33
N LEU A 231 -0.90 2.13 -0.66
CA LEU A 231 -0.82 0.68 -0.91
C LEU A 231 0.13 0.38 -2.08
N GLY A 232 0.08 1.18 -3.15
CA GLY A 232 1.00 1.09 -4.29
C GLY A 232 2.45 1.38 -3.90
N ARG A 233 2.71 2.32 -2.99
CA ARG A 233 4.06 2.53 -2.41
C ARG A 233 4.56 1.27 -1.71
N ASN A 234 3.72 0.60 -0.93
CA ASN A 234 4.08 -0.65 -0.28
C ASN A 234 4.35 -1.80 -1.27
N GLN A 235 3.96 -1.65 -2.55
CA GLN A 235 4.25 -2.60 -3.64
C GLN A 235 5.47 -2.22 -4.49
N GLN A 236 6.00 -1.00 -4.33
CA GLN A 236 7.25 -0.61 -4.99
C GLN A 236 8.41 -1.45 -4.45
N ARG A 237 9.26 -1.93 -5.35
CA ARG A 237 10.41 -2.79 -5.04
C ARG A 237 11.68 -2.13 -5.55
N GLN A 238 12.73 -2.16 -4.76
CA GLN A 238 13.99 -1.51 -5.15
C GLN A 238 14.46 -2.02 -6.50
N GLU A 239 14.26 -3.29 -6.80
CA GLU A 239 14.64 -4.02 -8.01
C GLU A 239 14.20 -3.37 -9.34
N TRP A 240 13.01 -2.76 -9.39
CA TRP A 240 12.45 -2.17 -10.61
C TRP A 240 12.16 -0.67 -10.50
N GLU A 241 12.52 -0.06 -9.37
CA GLU A 241 12.39 1.37 -9.14
C GLU A 241 13.69 2.12 -9.47
N PHE A 242 13.55 3.35 -9.96
CA PHE A 242 14.64 4.24 -10.35
C PHE A 242 14.58 5.57 -9.58
N PRO A 243 14.79 5.60 -8.24
CA PRO A 243 14.74 6.85 -7.47
C PRO A 243 15.75 7.89 -7.98
N PRO A 244 15.41 9.19 -7.97
CA PRO A 244 14.16 9.77 -7.46
C PRO A 244 13.01 9.78 -8.48
N HIS A 245 13.23 9.30 -9.71
CA HIS A 245 12.31 9.47 -10.83
C HIS A 245 10.96 8.79 -10.60
N THR A 246 11.00 7.52 -10.17
CA THR A 246 9.81 6.67 -10.06
C THR A 246 9.14 6.71 -8.70
N THR A 247 9.77 7.31 -7.69
CA THR A 247 9.31 7.35 -6.30
C THR A 247 7.84 7.73 -6.21
N GLU A 248 7.43 8.83 -6.84
CA GLU A 248 6.06 9.36 -6.89
C GLU A 248 5.29 8.97 -8.16
N ALA A 249 5.82 8.05 -8.97
CA ALA A 249 5.29 7.72 -10.29
C ALA A 249 4.62 6.35 -10.28
N THR A 250 5.39 5.27 -10.10
CA THR A 250 4.95 3.89 -10.36
C THR A 250 3.92 3.40 -9.35
N CYS A 251 3.91 3.90 -8.12
CA CYS A 251 2.84 3.67 -7.15
C CYS A 251 1.45 4.02 -7.70
N ASN A 252 1.34 4.99 -8.62
CA ASN A 252 0.09 5.35 -9.26
C ASN A 252 -0.37 4.33 -10.32
N LEU A 253 0.45 3.36 -10.73
CA LEU A 253 -0.01 2.24 -11.56
C LEU A 253 -1.08 1.43 -10.83
N TRP A 254 -0.91 1.22 -9.52
CA TRP A 254 -1.92 0.58 -8.67
C TRP A 254 -3.19 1.42 -8.58
N CYS A 255 -3.06 2.75 -8.49
CA CYS A 255 -4.21 3.64 -8.50
C CYS A 255 -5.02 3.44 -9.78
N VAL A 256 -4.38 3.54 -10.94
CA VAL A 256 -5.06 3.36 -12.22
C VAL A 256 -5.66 1.96 -12.34
N TYR A 257 -4.90 0.92 -12.00
CA TYR A 257 -5.35 -0.46 -12.09
C TYR A 257 -6.59 -0.75 -11.24
N VAL A 258 -6.58 -0.36 -9.95
CA VAL A 258 -7.73 -0.55 -9.05
C VAL A 258 -8.95 0.22 -9.55
N HIS A 259 -8.77 1.48 -9.97
CA HIS A 259 -9.90 2.28 -10.43
C HIS A 259 -10.53 1.69 -11.68
N GLU A 260 -9.74 1.20 -12.63
CA GLU A 260 -10.25 0.64 -13.88
C GLU A 260 -10.84 -0.77 -13.71
N THR A 261 -10.17 -1.64 -12.93
CA THR A 261 -10.51 -3.07 -12.88
C THR A 261 -11.47 -3.43 -11.75
N VAL A 262 -11.49 -2.67 -10.65
CA VAL A 262 -12.35 -2.92 -9.49
C VAL A 262 -13.48 -1.90 -9.41
N LEU A 263 -13.15 -0.61 -9.51
CA LEU A 263 -14.14 0.45 -9.30
C LEU A 263 -14.92 0.82 -10.57
N GLY A 264 -14.46 0.40 -11.75
CA GLY A 264 -15.06 0.78 -13.03
C GLY A 264 -14.98 2.30 -13.31
N ILE A 265 -14.02 2.99 -12.69
CA ILE A 265 -13.78 4.43 -12.85
C ILE A 265 -12.65 4.63 -13.87
N PRO A 266 -12.94 5.22 -15.05
CA PRO A 266 -11.91 5.56 -16.03
C PRO A 266 -10.85 6.49 -15.41
N ARG A 267 -9.57 6.26 -15.73
CA ARG A 267 -8.44 7.01 -15.15
C ARG A 267 -8.57 8.53 -15.22
N GLY A 268 -9.09 9.05 -16.34
CA GLY A 268 -9.28 10.49 -16.55
C GLY A 268 -10.35 11.12 -15.65
N ARG A 269 -11.21 10.30 -15.02
CA ARG A 269 -12.14 10.70 -13.96
C ARG A 269 -11.64 10.38 -12.56
N ALA A 270 -10.73 9.40 -12.43
CA ALA A 270 -10.14 9.01 -11.15
C ALA A 270 -9.18 10.08 -10.60
N ASN A 271 -8.44 10.76 -11.47
CA ASN A 271 -7.56 11.87 -11.08
C ASN A 271 -7.43 12.91 -12.21
N ILE A 272 -7.52 14.20 -11.87
CA ILE A 272 -7.43 15.30 -12.85
C ILE A 272 -6.09 15.32 -13.60
N ALA A 273 -5.01 14.85 -12.97
CA ALA A 273 -3.71 14.70 -13.61
C ALA A 273 -3.73 13.68 -14.77
N LEU A 274 -4.75 12.81 -14.81
CA LEU A 274 -4.93 11.82 -15.87
C LEU A 274 -6.00 12.20 -16.89
N TRP A 275 -6.58 13.39 -16.78
CA TRP A 275 -7.47 13.91 -17.81
C TRP A 275 -6.70 14.08 -19.13
N PRO A 276 -7.19 13.58 -20.29
CA PRO A 276 -6.38 13.50 -21.51
C PRO A 276 -5.71 14.83 -21.96
N PRO A 277 -6.38 16.00 -21.92
CA PRO A 277 -5.73 17.27 -22.25
C PRO A 277 -4.57 17.63 -21.32
N VAL A 278 -4.66 17.26 -20.04
CA VAL A 278 -3.60 17.51 -19.04
C VAL A 278 -2.39 16.60 -19.31
N ARG A 279 -2.64 15.34 -19.66
CA ARG A 279 -1.59 14.37 -20.03
C ARG A 279 -0.88 14.80 -21.31
N GLU A 280 -1.64 15.13 -22.36
CA GLU A 280 -1.09 15.61 -23.63
C GLU A 280 -0.22 16.85 -23.42
N LYS A 281 -0.73 17.84 -22.69
CA LYS A 281 0.02 19.05 -22.34
C LYS A 281 1.31 18.73 -21.60
N ARG A 282 1.29 17.75 -20.67
CA ARG A 282 2.50 17.32 -19.93
C ARG A 282 3.57 16.77 -20.86
N VAL A 283 3.20 15.87 -21.78
CA VAL A 283 4.13 15.30 -22.78
C VAL A 283 4.73 16.41 -23.63
N ARG A 284 3.89 17.32 -24.17
CA ARG A 284 4.35 18.42 -25.01
C ARG A 284 5.30 19.38 -24.27
N ILE A 285 5.01 19.69 -23.00
CA ILE A 285 5.91 20.52 -22.17
C ILE A 285 7.24 19.82 -21.93
N TYR A 286 7.24 18.53 -21.62
CA TYR A 286 8.46 17.76 -21.39
C TYR A 286 9.35 17.77 -22.63
N LEU A 287 8.77 17.42 -23.78
CA LEU A 287 9.49 17.38 -25.04
C LEU A 287 9.97 18.79 -25.48
N GLY A 288 9.14 19.83 -25.29
CA GLY A 288 9.48 21.21 -25.69
C GLY A 288 10.63 21.83 -24.88
N LYS A 289 10.97 21.27 -23.71
CA LYS A 289 12.14 21.68 -22.90
C LYS A 289 13.44 20.97 -23.30
N GLY A 290 13.39 20.08 -24.27
CA GLY A 290 14.46 19.12 -24.54
C GLY A 290 14.34 17.93 -23.58
N PRO A 291 13.98 16.72 -24.08
CA PRO A 291 13.87 15.52 -23.26
C PRO A 291 15.15 15.28 -22.45
N ASN A 292 15.00 15.11 -21.14
CA ASN A 292 16.11 14.86 -20.24
C ASN A 292 15.62 14.03 -19.06
N VAL A 293 16.29 12.92 -18.78
CA VAL A 293 15.94 12.02 -17.68
C VAL A 293 15.81 12.74 -16.32
N LYS A 294 16.59 13.81 -16.07
CA LYS A 294 16.49 14.63 -14.85
C LYS A 294 15.10 15.27 -14.67
N ASN A 295 14.41 15.56 -15.76
CA ASN A 295 13.07 16.14 -15.78
C ASN A 295 11.96 15.07 -15.90
N TRP A 296 12.33 13.79 -16.02
CA TRP A 296 11.42 12.66 -16.04
C TRP A 296 11.17 12.20 -14.60
N ASN A 297 10.12 12.72 -13.96
CA ASN A 297 9.78 12.39 -12.58
C ASN A 297 8.25 12.41 -12.35
N ALA A 298 7.79 11.75 -11.29
CA ALA A 298 6.39 11.75 -10.84
C ALA A 298 5.39 11.52 -11.98
N TRP A 299 4.48 12.48 -12.24
CA TRP A 299 3.47 12.40 -13.29
C TRP A 299 4.03 12.31 -14.71
N THR A 300 5.19 12.91 -14.97
CA THR A 300 5.86 12.81 -16.28
C THR A 300 6.42 11.41 -16.45
N ALA A 301 7.00 10.85 -15.39
CA ALA A 301 7.50 9.47 -15.42
C ALA A 301 6.37 8.45 -15.58
N LEU A 302 5.26 8.65 -14.86
CA LEU A 302 4.07 7.80 -14.95
C LEU A 302 3.52 7.72 -16.39
N GLU A 303 3.56 8.82 -17.14
CA GLU A 303 3.05 8.88 -18.51
C GLU A 303 3.70 7.84 -19.42
N THR A 304 5.01 7.61 -19.29
CA THR A 304 5.74 6.57 -20.03
C THR A 304 5.13 5.19 -19.80
N TYR A 305 4.80 4.85 -18.55
CA TYR A 305 4.18 3.57 -18.23
C TYR A 305 2.72 3.49 -18.68
N LEU A 306 1.96 4.60 -18.59
CA LEU A 306 0.57 4.62 -19.03
C LEU A 306 0.43 4.45 -20.55
N GLN A 307 1.36 4.99 -21.34
CA GLN A 307 1.38 4.79 -22.79
C GLN A 307 1.64 3.33 -23.16
N LEU A 308 2.53 2.65 -22.43
CA LEU A 308 2.75 1.21 -22.60
C LEU A 308 1.52 0.41 -22.19
N GLN A 309 0.88 0.78 -21.08
CA GLN A 309 -0.32 0.13 -20.61
C GLN A 309 -1.49 0.32 -21.59
N GLU A 310 -1.63 1.49 -22.21
CA GLU A 310 -2.66 1.76 -23.22
C GLU A 310 -2.46 0.94 -24.49
N ALA A 311 -1.20 0.70 -24.86
CA ALA A 311 -0.85 -0.06 -26.06
C ALA A 311 -0.90 -1.58 -25.86
N PHE A 312 -0.48 -2.08 -24.69
CA PHE A 312 -0.23 -3.50 -24.47
C PHE A 312 -1.06 -4.12 -23.33
N GLY A 313 -1.84 -3.31 -22.61
CA GLY A 313 -2.64 -3.76 -21.47
C GLY A 313 -1.82 -4.00 -20.20
N TRP A 314 -2.49 -4.56 -19.18
CA TRP A 314 -1.91 -4.79 -17.85
C TRP A 314 -1.13 -6.10 -17.72
N GLU A 315 -1.46 -7.12 -18.51
CA GLU A 315 -0.83 -8.44 -18.40
C GLU A 315 0.70 -8.44 -18.61
N PRO A 316 1.28 -7.66 -19.55
CA PRO A 316 2.74 -7.53 -19.64
C PRO A 316 3.40 -6.97 -18.38
N PHE A 317 2.74 -6.05 -17.65
CA PHE A 317 3.24 -5.52 -16.37
C PHE A 317 3.24 -6.60 -15.29
N ILE A 318 2.15 -7.37 -15.18
CA ILE A 318 2.05 -8.47 -14.21
C ILE A 318 3.14 -9.52 -14.48
N ARG A 319 3.35 -9.89 -15.74
CA ARG A 319 4.44 -10.81 -16.11
C ARG A 319 5.82 -10.23 -15.81
N LEU A 320 6.04 -8.94 -16.09
CA LEU A 320 7.29 -8.26 -15.78
C LEU A 320 7.59 -8.30 -14.27
N PHE A 321 6.64 -7.91 -13.42
CA PHE A 321 6.82 -7.94 -11.97
C PHE A 321 6.99 -9.36 -11.42
N THR A 322 6.29 -10.34 -12.01
CA THR A 322 6.49 -11.77 -11.71
C THR A 322 7.93 -12.20 -12.03
N GLU A 323 8.45 -11.79 -13.18
CA GLU A 323 9.81 -12.13 -13.61
C GLU A 323 10.86 -11.53 -12.67
N TYR A 324 10.73 -10.25 -12.31
CA TYR A 324 11.62 -9.62 -11.34
C TYR A 324 11.65 -10.34 -9.98
N ARG A 325 10.50 -10.81 -9.48
CA ARG A 325 10.43 -11.57 -8.21
C ARG A 325 11.17 -12.90 -8.25
N ASN A 326 11.31 -13.49 -9.44
CA ASN A 326 11.98 -14.77 -9.62
C ASN A 326 13.49 -14.62 -9.91
N GLN A 327 14.00 -13.39 -10.04
CA GLN A 327 15.41 -13.13 -10.30
C GLN A 327 16.16 -12.75 -9.02
N THR A 328 17.41 -13.22 -8.91
CA THR A 328 18.26 -12.98 -7.73
C THR A 328 19.45 -12.07 -8.02
N ASN A 329 19.85 -11.93 -9.28
CA ASN A 329 20.99 -11.11 -9.71
C ASN A 329 20.50 -9.92 -10.52
N LEU A 330 20.02 -8.89 -9.82
CA LEU A 330 19.47 -7.68 -10.41
C LEU A 330 20.42 -6.49 -10.25
N PRO A 331 20.49 -5.59 -11.24
CA PRO A 331 21.31 -4.39 -11.17
C PRO A 331 20.82 -3.45 -10.05
N THR A 332 21.73 -2.65 -9.52
CA THR A 332 21.44 -1.74 -8.39
C THR A 332 21.45 -0.27 -8.80
N ASP A 333 22.23 0.11 -9.82
CA ASP A 333 22.24 1.45 -10.38
C ASP A 333 21.07 1.66 -11.35
N ASN A 334 20.63 2.91 -11.49
CA ASN A 334 19.44 3.22 -12.29
C ASN A 334 19.65 2.98 -13.80
N VAL A 335 20.86 3.17 -14.33
CA VAL A 335 21.08 3.06 -15.78
C VAL A 335 20.90 1.61 -16.22
N ASP A 336 21.54 0.67 -15.53
CA ASP A 336 21.44 -0.74 -15.85
C ASP A 336 20.05 -1.29 -15.55
N LYS A 337 19.39 -0.82 -14.49
CA LYS A 337 17.98 -1.15 -14.20
C LYS A 337 17.01 -0.69 -15.28
N MET A 338 17.14 0.55 -15.76
CA MET A 338 16.31 1.08 -16.84
C MET A 338 16.52 0.25 -18.12
N ASN A 339 17.77 -0.10 -18.44
CA ASN A 339 18.11 -0.94 -19.58
C ASN A 339 17.54 -2.37 -19.45
N LEU A 340 17.65 -2.97 -18.28
CA LEU A 340 17.05 -4.27 -17.98
C LEU A 340 15.52 -4.22 -18.13
N TRP A 341 14.87 -3.18 -17.60
CA TRP A 341 13.43 -2.97 -17.70
C TRP A 341 12.98 -2.93 -19.17
N VAL A 342 13.67 -2.13 -20.00
CA VAL A 342 13.36 -2.03 -21.44
C VAL A 342 13.51 -3.37 -22.13
N LYS A 343 14.60 -4.10 -21.84
CA LYS A 343 14.84 -5.42 -22.41
C LYS A 343 13.73 -6.41 -22.03
N MET A 344 13.45 -6.56 -20.74
CA MET A 344 12.43 -7.47 -20.24
C MET A 344 11.06 -7.13 -20.82
N PHE A 345 10.63 -5.86 -20.75
CA PHE A 345 9.31 -5.49 -21.24
C PHE A 345 9.18 -5.62 -22.76
N SER A 346 10.23 -5.31 -23.53
CA SER A 346 10.29 -5.54 -24.99
C SER A 346 10.06 -7.02 -25.33
N HIS A 347 10.67 -7.94 -24.58
CA HIS A 347 10.40 -9.37 -24.73
C HIS A 347 8.98 -9.74 -24.30
N GLN A 348 8.43 -9.14 -23.24
CA GLN A 348 7.07 -9.42 -22.80
C GLN A 348 6.00 -9.04 -23.84
N VAL A 349 6.27 -8.01 -24.66
CA VAL A 349 5.34 -7.53 -25.70
C VAL A 349 5.75 -7.90 -27.13
N GLN A 350 6.91 -8.57 -27.30
CA GLN A 350 7.48 -8.96 -28.60
C GLN A 350 7.63 -7.78 -29.58
N LYS A 351 8.10 -6.63 -29.07
CA LYS A 351 8.37 -5.42 -29.86
C LYS A 351 9.69 -4.80 -29.45
N ASN A 352 10.38 -4.19 -30.41
CA ASN A 352 11.52 -3.33 -30.10
C ASN A 352 11.00 -1.99 -29.54
N LEU A 353 11.17 -1.79 -28.23
CA LEU A 353 10.77 -0.56 -27.54
C LEU A 353 11.91 0.44 -27.32
N ALA A 354 13.14 0.14 -27.74
CA ALA A 354 14.27 1.05 -27.54
C ALA A 354 13.97 2.48 -28.08
N PRO A 355 13.41 2.68 -29.30
CA PRO A 355 13.08 4.01 -29.79
C PRO A 355 12.03 4.75 -28.96
N PHE A 356 11.10 4.03 -28.31
CA PHE A 356 10.10 4.64 -27.43
C PHE A 356 10.75 5.20 -26.16
N PHE A 357 11.64 4.44 -25.54
CA PHE A 357 12.33 4.87 -24.33
C PHE A 357 13.38 5.95 -24.58
N GLU A 358 14.06 5.91 -25.72
CA GLU A 358 14.96 6.98 -26.18
C GLU A 358 14.20 8.32 -26.34
N ALA A 359 12.98 8.30 -26.87
CA ALA A 359 12.13 9.50 -26.95
C ALA A 359 11.76 10.08 -25.58
N TRP A 360 11.73 9.25 -24.54
CA TRP A 360 11.59 9.65 -23.14
C TRP A 360 12.94 10.03 -22.47
N ALA A 361 14.03 10.06 -23.23
CA ALA A 361 15.40 10.31 -22.77
C ALA A 361 15.96 9.28 -21.77
N TRP A 362 15.44 8.05 -21.79
CA TRP A 362 16.08 6.96 -21.05
C TRP A 362 17.47 6.67 -21.65
N PRO A 363 18.50 6.42 -20.82
CA PRO A 363 19.87 6.18 -21.29
C PRO A 363 20.03 4.75 -21.83
N ILE A 364 19.41 4.46 -22.98
CA ILE A 364 19.47 3.13 -23.59
C ILE A 364 20.88 2.86 -24.09
N GLN A 365 21.48 1.79 -23.56
CA GLN A 365 22.81 1.34 -23.94
C GLN A 365 22.77 0.72 -25.34
N LYS A 366 23.83 0.93 -26.12
CA LYS A 366 23.93 0.46 -27.51
C LYS A 366 23.80 -1.06 -27.59
N GLU A 367 24.34 -1.77 -26.61
CA GLU A 367 24.29 -3.23 -26.49
C GLU A 367 22.85 -3.70 -26.34
N VAL A 368 22.04 -3.01 -25.53
CA VAL A 368 20.62 -3.32 -25.34
C VAL A 368 19.83 -3.03 -26.60
N ALA A 369 19.99 -1.85 -27.21
CA ALA A 369 19.33 -1.50 -28.47
C ALA A 369 19.64 -2.51 -29.59
N THR A 370 20.91 -2.93 -29.69
CA THR A 370 21.36 -3.96 -30.65
C THR A 370 20.73 -5.31 -30.34
N SER A 371 20.67 -5.71 -29.06
CA SER A 371 20.07 -6.97 -28.65
C SER A 371 18.57 -7.06 -28.93
N LEU A 372 17.87 -5.93 -29.07
CA LEU A 372 16.44 -5.86 -29.36
C LEU A 372 16.13 -5.66 -30.85
N ALA A 373 17.14 -5.42 -31.69
CA ALA A 373 16.97 -5.07 -33.11
C ALA A 373 16.29 -6.16 -33.94
N TYR A 374 16.32 -7.42 -33.48
CA TYR A 374 15.63 -8.53 -34.15
C TYR A 374 14.11 -8.53 -33.92
N LEU A 375 13.62 -7.82 -32.88
CA LEU A 375 12.20 -7.69 -32.62
C LEU A 375 11.57 -6.68 -33.58
N PRO A 376 10.32 -6.88 -34.00
CA PRO A 376 9.64 -5.95 -34.88
C PRO A 376 9.47 -4.59 -34.19
N GLU A 377 9.65 -3.53 -34.96
CA GLU A 377 9.43 -2.16 -34.50
C GLU A 377 7.98 -1.96 -34.01
N TRP A 378 7.82 -1.19 -32.93
CA TRP A 378 6.51 -0.69 -32.52
C TRP A 378 6.11 0.52 -33.38
N LYS A 379 5.28 0.27 -34.41
CA LYS A 379 4.86 1.30 -35.37
C LYS A 379 3.89 2.31 -34.75
N GLU A 380 3.03 1.85 -33.86
CA GLU A 380 2.00 2.62 -33.16
C GLU A 380 2.55 3.42 -31.96
N ASN A 381 3.88 3.54 -31.86
CA ASN A 381 4.54 4.35 -30.84
C ASN A 381 4.06 5.80 -30.91
N ILE A 382 3.24 6.19 -29.93
CA ILE A 382 2.63 7.53 -29.85
C ILE A 382 3.66 8.67 -29.75
N MET A 383 4.87 8.39 -29.25
CA MET A 383 5.93 9.40 -29.17
C MET A 383 6.41 9.84 -30.55
N LYS A 384 6.29 9.00 -31.58
CA LYS A 384 6.57 9.41 -32.97
C LYS A 384 5.62 10.53 -33.40
N LEU A 385 4.34 10.42 -33.08
CA LEU A 385 3.34 11.45 -33.40
C LEU A 385 3.65 12.76 -32.66
N TYR A 386 4.01 12.69 -31.39
CA TYR A 386 4.40 13.88 -30.63
C TYR A 386 5.62 14.56 -31.23
N LEU A 387 6.67 13.81 -31.57
CA LEU A 387 7.89 14.36 -32.16
C LEU A 387 7.66 14.97 -33.56
N LEU A 388 6.80 14.36 -34.38
CA LEU A 388 6.42 14.90 -35.69
C LEU A 388 5.64 16.22 -35.58
N THR A 389 4.79 16.36 -34.56
CA THR A 389 3.94 17.55 -34.35
C THR A 389 4.63 18.67 -33.55
N GLN A 390 5.91 18.50 -33.19
CA GLN A 390 6.72 19.52 -32.52
C GLN A 390 7.50 20.44 -33.46
N MET A 391 7.56 20.12 -34.76
CA MET A 391 8.15 21.05 -35.71
C MET A 391 7.25 22.28 -35.83
N PRO A 392 7.77 23.50 -35.64
CA PRO A 392 6.98 24.70 -35.87
C PRO A 392 6.57 24.74 -37.35
N HIS A 393 5.31 25.05 -37.61
CA HIS A 393 4.90 25.61 -38.89
C HIS A 393 5.46 27.01 -39.06
#